data_AF-A0A2M8QHK8-F1
#
_entry.id   AF-A0A2M8QHK8-F1
#
_cell.length_a   1.000
_cell.length_b   1.000
_cell.length_c   1.000
_cell.angle_alpha   90.00
_cell.angle_beta   90.00
_cell.angle_gamma   90.00
#
_symmetry.space_group_name_H-M   'P 1'
#
loop_
_entity.id
_entity.type
_entity.pdbx_description
1 polymer ?
#
loop_
_entity_poly.entity_id
_entity_poly.type
_entity_poly.pdbx_seq_one_letter_code
_entity_poly.pdbx_strand_id
1 'polypeptide(L)'
;MFPKARAIIVIGTIVALASGCSPSERQQTGDDLRSDMPLRDATYYVQHEQPRVEMSGVCEKWKASQRPPASWPSVVVNNCNNVETANQLLQSKKDRAEFKKGMGL
;
A
#
# COMPACT_ATOMS: atom_id res chain seq x y z
N MET A 1 15.62 -63.59 31.71
CA MET A 1 15.17 -63.04 30.42
C MET A 1 14.33 -61.80 30.73
N PHE A 2 14.91 -60.61 30.54
CA PHE A 2 14.23 -59.29 30.63
C PHE A 2 13.47 -59.03 29.31
N PRO A 3 12.38 -58.23 29.24
CA PRO A 3 12.36 -56.78 29.61
C PRO A 3 11.09 -56.33 30.36
N LYS A 4 11.14 -55.57 31.47
CA LYS A 4 11.39 -54.12 31.62
C LYS A 4 10.55 -53.20 30.71
N ALA A 5 9.41 -52.80 31.29
CA ALA A 5 8.62 -51.57 31.17
C ALA A 5 8.76 -50.72 29.90
N ARG A 6 7.62 -50.56 29.22
CA ARG A 6 7.33 -49.59 28.16
C ARG A 6 7.65 -48.16 28.62
N ALA A 7 8.55 -47.50 27.90
CA ALA A 7 8.66 -46.05 27.90
C ALA A 7 7.85 -45.51 26.72
N ILE A 8 6.68 -44.93 26.99
CA ILE A 8 5.96 -44.09 26.03
C ILE A 8 6.51 -42.68 26.20
N ILE A 9 7.38 -42.26 25.28
CA ILE A 9 7.79 -40.86 25.13
C ILE A 9 6.92 -40.27 24.02
N VAL A 10 5.82 -39.65 24.43
CA VAL A 10 5.21 -38.54 23.68
C VAL A 10 5.94 -37.29 24.16
N ILE A 11 6.43 -36.44 23.25
CA ILE A 11 6.41 -34.96 23.35
C ILE A 11 7.24 -34.38 22.19
N GLY A 12 6.55 -33.58 21.37
CA GLY A 12 7.04 -32.28 20.95
C GLY A 12 7.95 -32.23 19.74
N THR A 13 7.39 -32.40 18.53
CA THR A 13 8.01 -31.85 17.32
C THR A 13 7.95 -30.32 17.41
N ILE A 14 8.98 -29.69 17.98
CA ILE A 14 9.18 -28.26 17.86
C ILE A 14 9.58 -28.02 16.40
N VAL A 15 8.60 -27.65 15.59
CA VAL A 15 8.87 -27.06 14.27
C VAL A 15 9.64 -25.78 14.55
N ALA A 16 10.96 -25.85 14.34
CA ALA A 16 11.79 -24.67 14.28
C ALA A 16 11.19 -23.77 13.19
N LEU A 17 10.55 -22.68 13.62
CA LEU A 17 10.20 -21.56 12.76
C LEU A 17 11.52 -21.15 12.13
N ALA A 18 11.70 -21.54 10.87
CA ALA A 18 12.71 -20.97 10.02
C ALA A 18 12.51 -19.46 10.15
N SER A 19 13.47 -18.81 10.78
CA SER A 19 13.69 -17.37 10.70
C SER A 19 14.11 -17.06 9.26
N GLY A 20 13.23 -17.32 8.30
CA GLY A 20 13.13 -16.47 7.14
C GLY A 20 12.76 -15.12 7.71
N CYS A 21 13.71 -14.19 7.69
CA CYS A 21 13.42 -12.78 7.87
C CYS A 21 12.29 -12.44 6.89
N SER A 22 11.07 -12.41 7.42
CA SER A 22 9.92 -11.89 6.69
C SER A 22 10.28 -10.46 6.29
N PRO A 23 9.97 -10.02 5.06
CA PRO A 23 10.09 -8.61 4.68
C PRO A 23 9.31 -7.67 5.61
N SER A 24 8.45 -8.20 6.49
CA SER A 24 7.60 -7.47 7.43
C SER A 24 8.33 -6.46 8.31
N GLU A 25 9.55 -6.68 8.78
CA GLU A 25 10.21 -5.67 9.65
C GLU A 25 10.57 -4.40 8.87
N ARG A 26 11.12 -4.52 7.65
CA ARG A 26 11.39 -3.35 6.79
C ARG A 26 10.11 -2.66 6.32
N GLN A 27 9.05 -3.44 6.09
CA GLN A 27 7.74 -2.90 5.74
C GLN A 27 7.11 -2.15 6.92
N GLN A 28 7.44 -2.52 8.16
CA GLN A 28 6.90 -1.94 9.40
C GLN A 28 7.71 -0.73 9.92
N THR A 29 9.02 -0.66 9.70
CA THR A 29 9.82 0.52 10.10
C THR A 29 9.61 1.74 9.19
N GLY A 30 9.19 1.52 7.94
CA GLY A 30 8.87 2.60 7.01
C GLY A 30 10.10 3.33 6.47
N ASP A 31 11.26 2.67 6.41
CA ASP A 31 12.51 3.23 5.88
C ASP A 31 12.43 3.61 4.39
N ASP A 32 11.38 3.17 3.67
CA ASP A 32 11.13 3.47 2.25
C ASP A 32 9.95 4.46 2.03
N LEU A 33 9.48 5.11 3.10
CA LEU A 33 8.37 6.07 3.02
C LEU A 33 8.86 7.44 2.52
N ARG A 34 8.84 7.60 1.20
CA ARG A 34 9.15 8.86 0.53
C ARG A 34 8.26 10.00 1.04
N SER A 35 8.87 11.11 1.45
CA SER A 35 8.17 12.35 1.83
C SER A 35 8.85 13.62 1.28
N ASP A 36 10.02 13.48 0.68
CA ASP A 36 10.77 14.49 -0.05
C ASP A 36 10.19 14.68 -1.46
N MET A 37 9.14 15.49 -1.55
CA MET A 37 8.45 15.78 -2.81
C MET A 37 7.85 17.18 -2.78
N PRO A 38 7.72 17.84 -3.94
CA PRO A 38 6.94 19.07 -4.02
C PRO A 38 5.45 18.79 -3.80
N LEU A 39 4.75 19.74 -3.21
CA LEU A 39 3.30 19.77 -3.23
C LEU A 39 2.82 20.06 -4.67
N ARG A 40 1.90 19.25 -5.18
CA ARG A 40 1.27 19.40 -6.49
C ARG A 40 -0.24 19.35 -6.33
N ASP A 41 -0.96 20.15 -7.10
CA ASP A 41 -2.42 20.17 -7.10
C ASP A 41 -3.01 19.04 -7.95
N ALA A 42 -4.34 18.85 -7.87
CA ALA A 42 -5.03 17.85 -8.67
C ALA A 42 -4.91 18.12 -10.19
N THR A 43 -4.86 19.39 -10.59
CA THR A 43 -4.75 19.80 -12.01
C THR A 43 -3.44 19.29 -12.62
N TYR A 44 -2.33 19.40 -11.89
CA TYR A 44 -1.04 18.88 -12.28
C TYR A 44 -1.13 17.36 -12.51
N TYR A 45 -1.72 16.61 -11.58
CA TYR A 45 -1.84 15.16 -11.71
C TYR A 45 -2.81 14.71 -12.82
N VAL A 46 -3.83 15.50 -13.15
CA VAL A 46 -4.68 15.26 -14.33
C VAL A 46 -3.87 15.40 -15.63
N GLN A 47 -2.94 16.35 -15.68
CA GLN A 47 -2.15 16.64 -16.89
C GLN A 47 -0.91 15.72 -17.03
N HIS A 48 -0.39 15.20 -15.92
CA HIS A 48 0.86 14.44 -15.89
C HIS A 48 0.62 13.03 -15.35
N GLU A 49 0.38 12.08 -16.26
CA GLU A 49 0.06 10.69 -15.90
C GLU A 49 1.17 10.01 -15.11
N GLN A 50 2.41 10.07 -15.58
CA GLN A 50 3.53 9.40 -14.91
C GLN A 50 3.70 9.90 -13.45
N PRO A 51 3.78 11.22 -13.18
CA PRO A 51 3.77 11.73 -11.80
C PRO A 51 2.56 11.31 -10.96
N ARG A 52 1.37 11.19 -11.57
CA ARG A 52 0.17 10.70 -10.87
C ARG A 52 0.32 9.23 -10.46
N VAL A 53 0.82 8.39 -11.35
CA VAL A 53 1.07 6.96 -11.08
C VAL A 53 2.14 6.79 -10.00
N GLU A 54 3.25 7.52 -10.11
CA GLU A 54 4.33 7.49 -9.12
C GLU A 54 3.84 7.92 -7.73
N MET A 55 3.10 9.03 -7.66
CA MET A 55 2.53 9.52 -6.40
C MET A 55 1.46 8.56 -5.86
N SER A 56 0.68 7.89 -6.72
CA SER A 56 -0.27 6.85 -6.29
C SER A 56 0.48 5.71 -5.57
N GLY A 57 1.64 5.28 -6.09
CA GLY A 57 2.48 4.29 -5.44
C GLY A 57 3.02 4.75 -4.07
N VAL A 58 3.39 6.02 -3.94
CA VAL A 58 3.76 6.62 -2.65
C VAL A 58 2.59 6.57 -1.67
N CYS A 59 1.39 6.96 -2.10
CA CYS A 59 0.19 6.92 -1.27
C CYS A 59 -0.14 5.51 -0.77
N GLU A 60 -0.01 4.50 -1.61
CA GLU A 60 -0.23 3.10 -1.21
C GLU A 60 0.81 2.62 -0.19
N LYS A 61 2.09 2.98 -0.35
CA LYS A 61 3.12 2.68 0.65
C LYS A 61 2.81 3.33 2.00
N TRP A 62 2.39 4.59 2.01
CA TRP A 62 2.00 5.28 3.25
C TRP A 62 0.78 4.64 3.90
N LYS A 63 -0.27 4.33 3.13
CA LYS A 63 -1.46 3.59 3.61
C LYS A 63 -1.07 2.24 4.22
N ALA A 64 -0.14 1.51 3.60
CA ALA A 64 0.30 0.19 4.04
C ALA A 64 1.23 0.21 5.27
N SER A 65 1.80 1.37 5.63
CA SER A 65 2.80 1.49 6.70
C SER A 65 2.26 1.25 8.12
N GLN A 66 0.95 1.09 8.29
CA GLN A 66 0.26 1.00 9.59
C GLN A 66 0.48 2.21 10.51
N ARG A 67 1.17 3.26 10.05
CA ARG A 67 1.33 4.51 10.79
C ARG A 67 -0.01 5.23 10.88
N PRO A 68 -0.38 5.79 12.05
CA PRO A 68 -1.60 6.59 12.18
C PRO A 68 -1.61 7.73 11.15
N PRO A 69 -2.72 7.99 10.44
CA PRO A 69 -2.81 9.07 9.46
C PRO A 69 -2.37 10.44 10.00
N ALA A 70 -2.57 10.70 11.30
CA ALA A 70 -2.14 11.93 11.96
C ALA A 70 -0.60 12.11 12.04
N SER A 71 0.18 11.04 11.84
CA SER A 71 1.64 11.10 11.81
C SER A 71 2.22 11.26 10.42
N TRP A 72 1.38 11.29 9.38
CA TRP A 72 1.84 11.43 8.00
C TRP A 72 2.27 12.88 7.73
N PRO A 73 3.37 13.09 7.00
CA PRO A 73 3.75 14.43 6.56
C PRO A 73 2.62 15.09 5.77
N SER A 74 2.35 16.38 6.03
CA SER A 74 1.27 17.11 5.37
C SER A 74 1.40 17.11 3.84
N VAL A 75 2.62 17.14 3.31
CA VAL A 75 2.89 17.04 1.88
C VAL A 75 2.43 15.71 1.27
N VAL A 76 2.58 14.61 2.01
CA VAL A 76 2.10 13.29 1.61
C VAL A 76 0.59 13.27 1.59
N VAL A 77 -0.04 13.71 2.69
CA VAL A 77 -1.52 13.76 2.82
C VAL A 77 -2.13 14.58 1.69
N ASN A 78 -1.61 15.79 1.47
CA ASN A 78 -2.16 16.70 0.46
C ASN A 78 -1.96 16.17 -0.96
N ASN A 79 -0.78 15.63 -1.29
CA ASN A 79 -0.55 15.03 -2.60
C ASN A 79 -1.45 13.80 -2.82
N CYS A 80 -1.67 12.97 -1.80
CA CYS A 80 -2.58 11.82 -1.92
C CYS A 80 -4.03 12.25 -2.15
N ASN A 81 -4.50 13.27 -1.44
CA ASN A 81 -5.84 13.85 -1.68
C ASN A 81 -5.97 14.43 -3.09
N ASN A 82 -4.90 15.07 -3.59
CA ASN A 82 -4.88 15.66 -4.93
C ASN A 82 -4.83 14.59 -6.04
N VAL A 83 -4.10 13.50 -5.83
CA VAL A 83 -4.10 12.33 -6.73
C VAL A 83 -5.48 11.67 -6.77
N GLU A 84 -6.11 11.48 -5.62
CA GLU A 84 -7.47 10.94 -5.53
C GLU A 84 -8.47 11.82 -6.29
N THR A 85 -8.41 13.12 -6.07
CA THR A 85 -9.22 14.11 -6.82
C THR A 85 -8.96 14.03 -8.32
N ALA A 86 -7.69 13.90 -8.74
CA ALA A 86 -7.34 13.76 -10.15
C ALA A 86 -7.91 12.47 -10.77
N ASN A 87 -7.87 11.35 -10.04
CA ASN A 87 -8.45 10.08 -10.47
C ASN A 87 -9.97 10.19 -10.64
N GLN A 88 -10.67 10.83 -9.69
CA GLN A 88 -12.11 11.06 -9.76
C GLN A 88 -12.48 11.95 -10.95
N LEU A 89 -11.72 13.01 -11.23
CA LEU A 89 -11.93 13.87 -12.40
C LEU A 89 -11.74 13.12 -13.72
N LEU A 90 -10.71 12.26 -13.80
CA LEU A 90 -10.46 11.43 -14.98
C LEU A 90 -11.57 10.40 -15.19
N GLN A 91 -12.04 9.77 -14.11
CA GLN A 91 -13.14 8.80 -14.18
C GLN A 91 -14.44 9.49 -14.61
N SER A 92 -14.80 10.60 -13.98
CA SER A 92 -16.00 11.38 -14.36
C SER A 92 -15.99 11.81 -15.83
N LYS A 93 -14.82 12.18 -16.38
CA LYS A 93 -14.68 12.48 -17.81
C LYS A 93 -14.95 11.27 -18.69
N LYS A 94 -14.45 10.09 -18.30
CA LYS A 94 -14.71 8.82 -19.02
C LYS A 94 -16.19 8.47 -18.98
N ASP A 95 -16.79 8.47 -17.79
CA ASP A 95 -18.21 8.15 -17.60
C ASP A 95 -19.10 9.09 -18.45
N ARG A 96 -18.77 10.39 -18.49
CA ARG A 96 -19.47 11.37 -19.33
C ARG A 96 -19.30 11.09 -20.82
N ALA A 97 -18.11 10.67 -21.26
CA ALA A 97 -17.86 10.33 -22.66
C ALA A 97 -18.61 9.07 -23.09
N GLU A 98 -18.64 8.05 -22.23
CA GLU A 98 -19.42 6.83 -22.45
C GLU A 98 -20.92 7.11 -22.49
N PHE A 99 -21.40 7.96 -21.58
CA PHE A 99 -22.79 8.40 -21.58
C PHE A 99 -23.18 9.11 -22.89
N LYS A 100 -22.35 10.06 -23.37
CA LYS A 100 -22.57 10.73 -24.67
C LYS A 100 -22.59 9.76 -25.84
N LYS A 101 -21.62 8.84 -25.89
CA LYS A 101 -21.54 7.79 -26.90
C LYS A 101 -22.79 6.91 -26.91
N GLY A 102 -23.31 6.55 -25.73
CA GLY A 102 -24.55 5.78 -25.58
C GLY A 102 -25.81 6.52 -26.07
N MET A 103 -25.80 7.86 -26.02
CA MET A 103 -26.86 8.71 -26.59
C MET A 103 -26.68 9.00 -28.09
N GLY A 104 -25.59 8.55 -28.71
CA GLY A 104 -25.28 8.87 -30.11
C GLY A 104 -24.84 10.32 -30.35
N LEU A 105 -24.34 11.00 -29.31
CA LEU A 105 -23.75 12.36 -29.38
C LEU A 105 -22.23 12.32 -29.53
#